data_AF-A0A966KPA6-F1
#
_entry.id   AF-A0A966KPA6-F1
#
_cell.length_a   1.000
_cell.length_b   1.000
_cell.length_c   1.000
_cell.angle_alpha   90.00
_cell.angle_beta   90.00
_cell.angle_gamma   90.00
#
_symmetry.space_group_name_H-M   'P 1'
#
loop_
_entity.id
_entity.type
_entity.pdbx_description
1 polymer ?
#
loop_
_entity_poly.entity_id
_entity_poly.type
_entity_poly.pdbx_seq_one_letter_code
_entity_poly.pdbx_strand_id
1 'polypeptide(L)'
;HTIILDEPANGLDPEGIRWIRDMLIYQAGQGKAVLVSSHLMSEMALMASALVVIGKGQLIEQTTVAGFVGRYGDNWVRAASPRVATLAEALRAAGARVDYIDDTTVTVHGVTAADVGEAAARSNVVLHELTNVSGSLEDAFLKATADVQEYQAGAK
;
A
#
# COMPACT_ATOMS: atom_id res chain seq x y z
N HIS A 1 25.76 -3.87 -17.26
CA HIS A 1 24.95 -5.08 -17.59
C HIS A 1 23.53 -4.87 -17.14
N THR A 2 22.56 -5.22 -17.98
CA THR A 2 21.13 -4.98 -17.76
C THR A 2 20.38 -6.30 -17.92
N ILE A 3 19.41 -6.56 -17.04
CA ILE A 3 18.49 -7.70 -17.11
C ILE A 3 17.10 -7.13 -17.38
N ILE A 4 16.43 -7.64 -18.41
CA ILE A 4 15.05 -7.29 -18.74
C ILE A 4 14.28 -8.60 -18.82
N LEU A 5 13.20 -8.72 -18.04
CA LEU A 5 12.35 -9.90 -18.02
C LEU A 5 10.89 -9.50 -18.18
N ASP A 6 10.21 -10.21 -19.06
CA ASP A 6 8.77 -10.04 -19.28
C ASP A 6 8.01 -11.16 -18.59
N GLU A 7 7.22 -10.84 -17.57
CA GLU A 7 6.41 -11.78 -16.79
C GLU A 7 7.16 -13.05 -16.29
N PRO A 8 8.32 -12.92 -15.63
CA PRO A 8 9.19 -14.05 -15.31
C PRO A 8 8.60 -15.04 -14.28
N ALA A 9 7.61 -14.62 -13.51
CA ALA A 9 6.94 -15.44 -12.52
C ALA A 9 5.79 -16.29 -13.10
N ASN A 10 5.39 -16.04 -14.36
CA ASN A 10 4.24 -16.70 -14.96
C ASN A 10 4.48 -18.21 -15.14
N GLY A 11 3.54 -19.02 -14.64
CA GLY A 11 3.62 -20.49 -14.72
C GLY A 11 4.60 -21.15 -13.73
N LEU A 12 5.21 -20.37 -12.82
CA LEU A 12 6.01 -20.93 -11.73
C LEU A 12 5.14 -21.31 -10.53
N ASP A 13 5.59 -22.32 -9.79
CA ASP A 13 5.05 -22.65 -8.48
C ASP A 13 5.58 -21.67 -7.41
N PRO A 14 5.05 -21.69 -6.16
CA PRO A 14 5.47 -20.75 -5.12
C PRO A 14 6.97 -20.78 -4.81
N GLU A 15 7.62 -21.94 -4.93
CA GLU A 15 9.06 -22.08 -4.73
C GLU A 15 9.85 -21.43 -5.87
N GLY A 16 9.43 -21.64 -7.12
CA GLY A 16 10.01 -20.99 -8.30
C GLY A 16 9.88 -19.47 -8.27
N ILE A 17 8.72 -18.95 -7.85
CA ILE A 17 8.50 -17.50 -7.66
C ILE A 17 9.48 -16.93 -6.63
N ARG A 18 9.66 -17.62 -5.51
CA ARG A 18 10.63 -17.20 -4.48
C ARG A 18 12.06 -17.23 -5.02
N TRP A 19 12.43 -18.29 -5.73
CA TRP A 19 13.78 -18.42 -6.30
C TRP A 19 14.09 -17.30 -7.30
N ILE A 20 13.18 -16.99 -8.23
CA ILE A 20 13.43 -15.95 -9.23
C ILE A 20 13.51 -14.57 -8.59
N ARG A 21 12.65 -14.30 -7.59
CA ARG A 21 12.69 -13.07 -6.81
C ARG A 21 14.05 -12.87 -6.14
N ASP A 22 14.51 -13.87 -5.38
CA ASP A 22 15.76 -13.79 -4.63
C ASP A 22 16.95 -13.63 -5.58
N MET A 23 16.92 -14.30 -6.74
CA MET A 23 17.92 -14.15 -7.80
C MET A 23 17.96 -12.72 -8.36
N LEU A 24 16.80 -12.11 -8.66
CA LEU A 24 16.74 -10.77 -9.23
C LEU A 24 17.20 -9.71 -8.24
N ILE A 25 16.79 -9.83 -6.97
CA ILE A 25 17.27 -8.97 -5.89
C ILE A 25 18.78 -9.08 -5.75
N TYR A 26 19.33 -10.31 -5.76
CA TYR A 26 20.77 -10.53 -5.70
C TYR A 26 21.50 -9.84 -6.87
N GLN A 27 21.02 -10.00 -8.10
CA GLN A 27 21.62 -9.40 -9.28
C GLN A 27 21.61 -7.87 -9.23
N ALA A 28 20.51 -7.27 -8.77
CA ALA A 28 20.43 -5.83 -8.54
C ALA A 28 21.44 -5.38 -7.47
N GLY A 29 21.59 -6.15 -6.39
CA GLY A 29 22.61 -5.93 -5.35
C GLY A 29 24.06 -6.00 -5.86
N GLN A 30 24.31 -6.67 -6.99
CA GLN A 30 25.61 -6.66 -7.69
C GLN A 30 25.81 -5.43 -8.60
N GLY A 31 24.94 -4.43 -8.54
CA GLY A 31 25.02 -3.21 -9.36
C GLY A 31 24.48 -3.36 -10.78
N LYS A 32 23.71 -4.43 -11.07
CA LYS A 32 23.03 -4.57 -12.37
C LYS A 32 21.72 -3.79 -12.36
N ALA A 33 21.36 -3.19 -13.49
CA ALA A 33 20.02 -2.67 -13.70
C ALA A 33 19.08 -3.84 -14.04
N VAL A 34 18.00 -4.01 -13.28
CA VAL A 34 17.02 -5.08 -13.47
C VAL A 34 15.65 -4.44 -13.72
N LEU A 35 15.06 -4.74 -14.87
CA LEU A 35 13.71 -4.31 -15.24
C LEU A 35 12.84 -5.55 -15.39
N VAL A 36 11.71 -5.56 -14.68
CA VAL A 36 10.76 -6.67 -14.68
C VAL A 36 9.37 -6.09 -14.93
N SER A 37 8.64 -6.65 -15.90
CA SER A 37 7.19 -6.48 -15.98
C SER A 37 6.52 -7.60 -15.19
N SER A 38 5.46 -7.26 -14.45
CA SER A 38 4.56 -8.27 -13.92
C SER A 38 3.18 -7.69 -13.61
N HIS A 39 2.14 -8.51 -13.80
CA HIS A 39 0.80 -8.25 -13.28
C HIS A 39 0.63 -8.69 -11.81
N LEU A 40 1.57 -9.47 -11.25
CA LEU A 40 1.53 -9.94 -9.87
C LEU A 40 2.08 -8.87 -8.92
N MET A 41 1.22 -7.94 -8.51
CA MET A 41 1.59 -6.77 -7.72
C MET A 41 2.10 -7.12 -6.32
N SER A 42 1.57 -8.19 -5.70
CA SER A 42 2.05 -8.70 -4.41
C SER A 42 3.52 -9.14 -4.46
N GLU A 43 3.94 -9.78 -5.55
CA GLU A 43 5.35 -10.17 -5.75
C GLU A 43 6.23 -8.97 -6.08
N MET A 44 5.73 -8.04 -6.90
CA MET A 44 6.46 -6.80 -7.18
C MET A 44 6.74 -5.99 -5.92
N ALA A 45 5.77 -5.91 -5.00
CA ALA A 45 5.93 -5.22 -3.73
C ALA A 45 7.06 -5.79 -2.86
N LEU A 46 7.39 -7.08 -3.02
CA LEU A 46 8.44 -7.74 -2.26
C LEU A 46 9.84 -7.55 -2.86
N MET A 47 9.97 -7.10 -4.12
CA MET A 47 11.27 -7.07 -4.81
C MET A 47 11.63 -5.73 -5.47
N ALA A 48 10.65 -4.90 -5.80
CA ALA A 48 10.90 -3.64 -6.48
C ALA A 48 11.21 -2.51 -5.47
N SER A 49 12.28 -1.77 -5.75
CA SER A 49 12.57 -0.49 -5.11
C SER A 49 11.94 0.69 -5.86
N ALA A 50 11.78 0.55 -7.17
CA ALA A 50 11.21 1.54 -8.07
C ALA A 50 10.09 0.91 -8.90
N LEU A 51 9.10 1.72 -9.23
CA LEU A 51 7.91 1.36 -9.97
C LEU A 51 7.75 2.30 -11.18
N VAL A 52 7.42 1.72 -12.32
CA VAL A 52 7.02 2.42 -13.53
C VAL A 52 5.63 1.94 -13.90
N VAL A 53 4.65 2.84 -13.91
CA VAL A 53 3.26 2.53 -14.22
C VAL A 53 2.96 3.06 -15.62
N ILE A 54 2.52 2.16 -16.50
CA ILE A 54 2.17 2.47 -17.88
C ILE A 54 0.72 2.06 -18.11
N GLY A 55 -0.08 2.95 -18.69
CA GLY A 55 -1.45 2.65 -19.10
C GLY A 55 -1.81 3.42 -20.36
N LYS A 56 -2.64 2.81 -21.22
CA LYS A 56 -2.98 3.33 -22.57
C LYS A 56 -1.74 3.74 -23.40
N GLY A 57 -0.63 3.03 -23.23
CA GLY A 57 0.63 3.30 -23.94
C GLY A 57 1.38 4.56 -23.47
N GLN A 58 1.01 5.15 -22.33
CA GLN A 58 1.66 6.33 -21.77
C GLN A 58 2.20 6.05 -20.36
N LEU A 59 3.29 6.72 -20.02
CA LEU A 59 3.83 6.71 -18.65
C LEU A 59 2.85 7.46 -17.74
N ILE A 60 2.20 6.73 -16.85
CA ILE A 60 1.33 7.29 -15.81
C ILE A 60 2.18 7.80 -14.67
N GLU A 61 3.16 6.99 -14.23
CA GLU A 61 4.01 7.37 -13.10
C GLU A 61 5.36 6.64 -13.07
N GLN A 62 6.34 7.29 -12.46
CA GLN A 62 7.64 6.73 -12.12
C GLN A 62 8.03 7.19 -10.72
N THR A 63 8.08 6.27 -9.76
CA THR A 63 8.35 6.57 -8.34
C THR A 63 8.86 5.33 -7.61
N THR A 64 9.08 5.40 -6.29
CA THR A 64 9.34 4.22 -5.46
C THR A 64 8.04 3.48 -5.15
N VAL A 65 8.12 2.17 -4.88
CA VAL A 65 6.94 1.40 -4.46
C VAL A 65 6.27 2.05 -3.23
N ALA A 66 7.06 2.43 -2.23
CA ALA A 66 6.56 3.11 -1.04
C ALA A 66 5.90 4.47 -1.34
N GLY A 67 6.50 5.26 -2.24
CA GLY A 67 5.94 6.54 -2.66
C GLY A 67 4.63 6.40 -3.42
N PHE A 68 4.52 5.38 -4.28
CA PHE A 68 3.30 5.05 -5.00
C PHE A 68 2.19 4.62 -4.03
N VAL A 69 2.47 3.67 -3.15
CA VAL A 69 1.53 3.18 -2.13
C VAL A 69 1.07 4.30 -1.21
N GLY A 70 1.99 5.16 -0.75
CA GLY A 70 1.61 6.29 0.11
C GLY A 70 0.71 7.32 -0.58
N ARG A 71 0.80 7.45 -1.91
CA ARG A 71 0.02 8.43 -2.69
C ARG A 71 -1.36 7.90 -3.10
N TYR A 72 -1.44 6.66 -3.56
CA TYR A 72 -2.67 6.09 -4.12
C TYR A 72 -3.32 5.02 -3.25
N GLY A 73 -2.58 4.43 -2.31
CA GLY A 73 -3.14 3.48 -1.35
C GLY A 73 -4.11 4.15 -0.39
N ASP A 74 -5.03 3.37 0.17
CA ASP A 74 -5.76 3.82 1.35
C ASP A 74 -4.78 4.03 2.50
N ASN A 75 -4.88 5.18 3.15
CA ASN A 75 -4.12 5.47 4.35
C ASN A 75 -5.09 5.53 5.53
N TRP A 76 -4.71 4.86 6.61
CA TRP A 76 -5.45 4.88 7.86
C TRP A 76 -4.51 4.83 9.06
N VAL A 77 -5.04 5.16 10.22
CA VAL A 77 -4.29 5.12 11.47
C VAL A 77 -4.76 3.92 12.26
N ARG A 78 -3.82 3.11 12.73
CA ARG A 78 -4.09 2.09 13.75
C ARG A 78 -3.78 2.68 15.11
N ALA A 79 -4.73 2.58 16.02
CA ALA A 79 -4.57 3.06 17.38
C ALA A 79 -5.05 2.01 18.37
N ALA A 80 -4.25 1.78 19.42
CA ALA A 80 -4.60 0.86 20.50
C ALA A 80 -4.65 1.61 21.83
N SER A 81 -5.64 1.31 22.67
CA SER A 81 -5.83 1.93 23.97
C SER A 81 -6.66 1.04 24.90
N PRO A 82 -6.38 1.03 26.22
CA PRO A 82 -7.26 0.39 27.20
C PRO A 82 -8.63 1.12 27.31
N ARG A 83 -8.74 2.34 26.78
CA ARG A 83 -9.97 3.14 26.73
C ARG A 83 -10.36 3.46 25.29
N VAL A 84 -10.21 2.49 24.38
CA VAL A 84 -10.43 2.69 22.95
C VAL A 84 -11.85 3.15 22.61
N ALA A 85 -12.86 2.77 23.40
CA ALA A 85 -14.23 3.25 23.20
C ALA A 85 -14.36 4.77 23.35
N THR A 86 -13.73 5.35 24.38
CA THR A 86 -13.69 6.81 24.59
C THR A 86 -12.94 7.51 23.45
N LEU A 87 -11.85 6.92 22.97
CA LEU A 87 -11.11 7.44 21.81
C LEU A 87 -11.97 7.40 20.53
N ALA A 88 -12.64 6.28 20.28
CA ALA A 88 -13.47 6.08 19.10
C ALA A 88 -14.65 7.07 19.05
N GLU A 89 -15.28 7.36 20.18
CA GLU A 89 -16.32 8.40 20.27
C GLU A 89 -15.77 9.79 19.93
N ALA A 90 -14.63 10.18 20.51
CA ALA A 90 -14.00 11.47 20.24
C ALA A 90 -13.63 11.63 18.76
N LEU A 91 -13.09 10.57 18.14
CA LEU A 91 -12.72 10.54 16.73
C LEU A 91 -13.94 10.61 15.80
N ARG A 92 -15.00 9.87 16.10
CA ARG A 92 -16.25 9.94 15.33
C ARG A 92 -16.89 11.33 15.42
N ALA A 93 -16.83 11.97 16.58
CA ALA A 93 -17.29 13.35 16.75
C ALA A 93 -16.46 14.36 15.92
N ALA A 94 -15.19 14.05 15.65
CA ALA A 94 -14.33 14.82 14.75
C ALA A 94 -14.52 14.47 13.26
N GLY A 95 -15.50 13.61 12.92
CA GLY A 95 -15.80 13.21 11.54
C GLY A 95 -14.95 12.06 11.00
N ALA A 96 -14.11 11.43 11.83
CA ALA A 96 -13.35 10.26 11.42
C ALA A 96 -14.26 9.02 11.33
N ARG A 97 -13.98 8.15 10.36
CA ARG A 97 -14.56 6.80 10.35
C ARG A 97 -13.68 5.90 11.22
N VAL A 98 -14.31 5.21 12.18
CA VAL A 98 -13.60 4.35 13.13
C VAL A 98 -14.19 2.94 13.06
N ASP A 99 -13.35 1.96 12.75
CA ASP A 99 -13.69 0.54 12.69
C ASP A 99 -12.90 -0.20 13.79
N TYR A 100 -13.56 -1.08 14.54
CA TYR A 100 -12.91 -1.85 15.61
C TYR A 100 -12.23 -3.09 15.02
N ILE A 101 -10.98 -3.32 15.41
CA ILE A 101 -10.29 -4.60 15.17
C ILE A 101 -10.62 -5.56 16.32
N ASP A 102 -10.53 -5.06 17.55
CA ASP A 102 -10.79 -5.77 18.79
C ASP A 102 -11.18 -4.78 19.91
N ASP A 103 -11.31 -5.28 21.14
CA ASP A 103 -11.74 -4.50 22.32
C ASP A 103 -10.77 -3.38 22.73
N THR A 104 -9.56 -3.36 22.18
CA THR A 104 -8.51 -2.38 22.48
C THR A 104 -7.96 -1.64 21.27
N THR A 105 -8.26 -2.10 20.06
CA THR A 105 -7.63 -1.61 18.82
C THR A 105 -8.66 -1.15 17.79
N VAL A 106 -8.42 0.00 17.18
CA VAL A 106 -9.24 0.56 16.10
C VAL A 106 -8.41 0.95 14.89
N THR A 107 -9.02 0.87 13.71
CA THR A 107 -8.57 1.57 12.50
C THR A 107 -9.39 2.85 12.31
N VAL A 108 -8.69 3.93 11.99
CA VAL A 108 -9.24 5.27 11.89
C VAL A 108 -8.93 5.83 10.51
N HIS A 109 -9.96 6.19 9.76
CA HIS A 109 -9.86 6.72 8.40
C HIS A 109 -10.28 8.19 8.34
N GLY A 110 -9.72 8.92 7.38
CA GLY A 110 -10.07 10.32 7.10
C GLY A 110 -9.39 11.35 8.00
N VAL A 111 -8.50 10.93 8.90
CA VAL A 111 -7.70 11.80 9.77
C VAL A 111 -6.26 11.30 9.86
N THR A 112 -5.35 12.17 10.28
CA THR A 112 -3.93 11.84 10.44
C THR A 112 -3.65 11.22 11.81
N ALA A 113 -2.49 10.56 11.95
CA ALA A 113 -2.05 10.08 13.27
C ALA A 113 -1.90 11.22 14.29
N ALA A 114 -1.54 12.43 13.85
CA ALA A 114 -1.47 13.59 14.73
C ALA A 114 -2.85 13.96 15.29
N ASP A 115 -3.87 14.00 14.43
CA ASP A 115 -5.26 14.25 14.85
C ASP A 115 -5.74 13.20 15.87
N VAL A 116 -5.36 11.93 15.65
CA VAL A 116 -5.67 10.84 16.58
C VAL A 116 -4.96 11.03 17.92
N GLY A 117 -3.68 11.39 17.90
CA GLY A 117 -2.91 11.70 19.10
C GLY A 117 -3.49 12.88 19.89
N GLU A 118 -3.90 13.95 19.20
CA GLU A 118 -4.54 15.12 19.81
C GLU A 118 -5.93 14.81 20.38
N ALA A 119 -6.71 13.97 19.70
CA ALA A 119 -8.00 13.50 20.21
C ALA A 119 -7.81 12.67 21.48
N ALA A 120 -6.85 11.74 21.49
CA ALA A 120 -6.51 10.95 22.66
C ALA A 120 -6.09 11.83 23.84
N ALA A 121 -5.21 12.82 23.61
CA ALA A 121 -4.76 13.76 24.63
C ALA A 121 -5.91 14.58 25.21
N ARG A 122 -6.79 15.14 24.37
CA ARG A 122 -7.96 15.93 24.82
C ARG A 122 -8.95 15.11 25.65
N SER A 123 -9.09 13.81 25.33
CA SER A 123 -9.95 12.88 26.06
C SER A 123 -9.26 12.20 27.24
N ASN A 124 -8.00 12.55 27.54
CA ASN A 124 -7.18 11.94 28.58
C ASN A 124 -7.09 10.41 28.44
N VAL A 125 -6.92 9.95 27.20
CA VAL A 125 -6.80 8.54 26.82
C VAL A 125 -5.34 8.24 26.50
N VAL A 126 -4.79 7.20 27.14
CA VAL A 126 -3.46 6.68 26.83
C VAL A 126 -3.50 5.86 25.53
N LEU A 127 -2.50 6.04 24.68
CA LEU A 127 -2.29 5.23 23.48
C LEU A 127 -1.17 4.22 23.76
N HIS A 128 -1.46 2.94 23.52
CA HIS A 128 -0.48 1.86 23.47
C HIS A 128 0.10 1.67 22.06
N GLU A 129 -0.65 2.08 21.03
CA GLU A 129 -0.21 2.10 19.63
C GLU A 129 -0.75 3.35 18.93
N LEU A 130 0.06 3.92 18.04
CA LEU A 130 -0.32 4.94 17.08
C LEU A 130 0.54 4.80 15.81
N THR A 131 0.00 4.11 14.80
CA THR A 131 0.76 3.71 13.62
C THR A 131 0.02 4.15 12.35
N ASN A 132 0.72 4.81 11.43
CA ASN A 132 0.21 5.01 10.08
C ASN A 132 0.30 3.70 9.31
N VAL A 133 -0.82 3.29 8.71
CA VAL A 133 -0.91 2.10 7.87
C VAL A 133 -1.33 2.53 6.48
N SER A 134 -0.63 2.01 5.48
CA SER A 134 -0.94 2.19 4.07
C SER A 134 -1.45 0.89 3.47
N GLY A 135 -2.31 1.00 2.45
CA GLY A 135 -2.85 -0.13 1.69
C GLY A 135 -1.78 -0.87 0.89
N SER A 136 -2.23 -1.87 0.12
CA SER A 136 -1.31 -2.66 -0.71
C SER A 136 -0.90 -1.93 -1.99
N LEU A 137 0.17 -2.40 -2.64
CA LEU A 137 0.54 -1.95 -3.99
C LEU A 137 -0.58 -2.24 -5.00
N GLU A 138 -1.31 -3.33 -4.81
CA GLU A 138 -2.44 -3.70 -5.66
C GLU A 138 -3.59 -2.69 -5.55
N ASP A 139 -4.01 -2.34 -4.34
CA ASP A 139 -5.05 -1.33 -4.10
C ASP A 139 -4.66 0.04 -4.67
N ALA A 140 -3.40 0.42 -4.46
CA ALA A 140 -2.83 1.66 -4.99
C ALA A 140 -2.86 1.69 -6.52
N PHE A 141 -2.53 0.57 -7.18
CA PHE A 141 -2.55 0.46 -8.63
C PHE A 141 -3.97 0.55 -9.19
N LEU A 142 -4.92 -0.17 -8.59
CA LEU A 142 -6.33 -0.15 -9.02
C LEU A 142 -6.90 1.27 -8.96
N LYS A 143 -6.59 2.03 -7.91
CA LYS A 143 -7.00 3.44 -7.80
C LYS A 143 -6.30 4.35 -8.79
N ALA A 144 -4.97 4.26 -8.91
CA ALA A 144 -4.20 5.10 -9.82
C ALA A 144 -4.60 4.89 -11.29
N THR A 145 -5.08 3.70 -11.63
CA THR A 145 -5.53 3.35 -12.98
C THR A 145 -7.03 3.42 -13.17
N ALA A 146 -7.83 3.69 -12.13
CA ALA A 146 -9.29 3.79 -12.22
C ALA A 146 -9.73 4.85 -13.25
N ASP A 147 -9.12 6.05 -13.22
CA ASP A 147 -9.40 7.13 -14.18
C ASP A 147 -8.93 6.77 -15.61
N VAL A 148 -7.96 5.87 -15.72
CA VAL A 148 -7.46 5.37 -17.00
C VAL A 148 -8.33 4.20 -17.50
N GLN A 149 -9.03 3.48 -16.61
CA GLN A 149 -9.93 2.38 -16.91
C GLN A 149 -11.38 2.79 -17.17
N GLU A 150 -11.78 4.06 -17.01
CA GLU A 150 -13.07 4.57 -17.53
C GLU A 150 -13.09 4.48 -19.07
N TYR A 151 -13.35 3.26 -19.58
CA TYR A 151 -14.05 2.86 -20.81
C TYR A 151 -13.88 1.34 -21.04
N GLN A 152 -14.55 0.52 -20.23
CA GLN A 152 -15.16 -0.75 -20.67
C GLN A 152 -16.54 -0.80 -20.00
N ALA A 153 -17.67 -0.60 -20.67
CA ALA A 153 -18.12 -1.30 -21.86
C ALA A 153 -18.82 -0.37 -22.86
N GLY A 154 -18.20 -0.17 -24.02
CA GLY A 154 -18.82 0.40 -25.22
C GLY A 154 -18.65 -0.57 -26.38
N ALA A 155 -19.67 -1.40 -26.58
CA ALA A 155 -20.08 -2.05 -27.84
C ALA A 155 -19.00 -2.74 -28.72
N LYS A 156 -19.06 -4.07 -28.79
CA LYS A 156 -19.77 -4.77 -29.88
C LYS A 156 -19.98 -6.25 -29.55
#